data_AF-A0A519UCC5-F1
#
_entry.id   AF-A0A519UCC5-F1
#
_cell.length_a   1.000
_cell.length_b   1.000
_cell.length_c   1.000
_cell.angle_alpha   90.00
_cell.angle_beta   90.00
_cell.angle_gamma   90.00
#
_symmetry.space_group_name_H-M   'P 1'
#
loop_
_entity.id
_entity.type
_entity.pdbx_description
1 polymer ?
#
loop_
_entity_poly.entity_id
_entity_poly.type
_entity_poly.pdbx_seq_one_letter_code
_entity_poly.pdbx_strand_id
1 'polypeptide(L)'
;MAAGLHQPALAVPLSDHRTARPTQGGGETAALARLHDYAVARHLIGRYDDTRNQLLGEAFSTKFSAWLANGSLSARQVWAAIDAYDLTHGARSKGAMQLRLELLWRDYFLLLAQRAGRALFGWAGLRGQVPKPVARDRAVFDSWAAGRTGNAFVDANMRELAATGFMSNRGRQNVASYLIHDLHQDWRWGAAWFEHQLVDHDPALNWGNWKYIAGTGTDVRDTAFDVAQQAKRYDPQGKYVRTWR
;
A
#
# COMPACT_ATOMS: atom_id res chain seq x y z
N MET A 1 3.31 26.76 26.13
CA MET A 1 3.81 25.69 27.03
C MET A 1 3.37 24.35 26.45
N ALA A 2 4.22 23.75 25.61
CA ALA A 2 3.97 22.42 25.05
C ALA A 2 4.44 21.38 26.07
N ALA A 3 3.52 20.91 26.89
CA ALA A 3 3.77 19.80 27.80
C ALA A 3 4.11 18.54 26.97
N GLY A 4 5.22 17.90 27.33
CA GLY A 4 5.83 16.82 26.60
C GLY A 4 4.91 15.62 26.43
N LEU A 5 4.61 15.31 25.17
CA LEU A 5 4.22 13.96 24.79
C LEU A 5 5.51 13.13 24.87
N HIS A 6 5.65 12.33 25.93
CA HIS A 6 6.57 11.20 25.92
C HIS A 6 6.15 10.26 24.80
N GLN A 7 6.65 10.49 23.59
CA GLN A 7 6.61 9.48 22.54
C GLN A 7 7.54 8.36 23.00
N PRO A 8 7.07 7.11 23.12
CA PRO A 8 7.96 6.00 23.38
C PRO A 8 9.04 5.99 22.29
N ALA A 9 10.29 5.71 22.68
CA ALA A 9 11.36 5.50 21.72
C ALA A 9 10.86 4.50 20.68
N LEU A 10 10.97 4.84 19.40
CA LEU A 10 10.69 3.90 18.31
C LEU A 10 11.65 2.72 18.51
N ALA A 11 11.14 1.64 19.11
CA ALA A 11 11.87 0.39 19.18
C ALA A 11 12.22 0.03 17.74
N VAL A 12 13.52 -0.11 17.44
CA VAL A 12 13.96 -0.61 16.14
C VAL A 12 13.30 -1.98 15.99
N PRO A 13 12.29 -2.15 15.11
CA PRO A 13 11.57 -3.41 15.06
C PRO A 13 12.58 -4.47 14.64
N LEU A 14 12.73 -5.52 15.44
CA LEU A 14 13.42 -6.73 15.01
C LEU A 14 12.81 -7.14 13.67
N SER A 15 13.66 -7.37 12.68
CA SER A 15 13.21 -7.76 11.34
C SER A 15 12.40 -9.05 11.42
N ASP A 16 11.08 -8.96 11.28
CA ASP A 16 10.23 -10.14 11.15
C ASP A 16 10.60 -10.88 9.86
N HIS A 17 11.14 -12.09 9.98
CA HIS A 17 11.60 -12.92 8.85
C HIS A 17 10.50 -13.23 7.82
N ARG A 18 9.22 -13.06 8.19
CA ARG A 18 8.07 -13.26 7.31
C ARG A 18 7.83 -12.06 6.39
N THR A 19 8.45 -10.91 6.68
CA THR A 19 8.23 -9.68 5.95
C THR A 19 8.58 -9.80 4.47
N ALA A 20 7.80 -9.13 3.62
CA ALA A 20 8.15 -8.94 2.22
C ALA A 20 9.10 -7.75 2.01
N ARG A 21 9.47 -7.01 3.07
CA ARG A 21 10.38 -5.86 2.95
C ARG A 21 11.81 -6.33 2.64
N PRO A 22 12.54 -5.62 1.76
CA PRO A 22 13.94 -5.89 1.52
C PRO A 22 14.81 -5.64 2.78
N THR A 23 15.86 -6.44 2.95
CA THR A 23 16.77 -6.37 4.11
C THR A 23 17.79 -5.22 4.04
N GLN A 24 17.83 -4.48 2.92
CA GLN A 24 18.83 -3.45 2.61
C GLN A 24 18.75 -2.22 3.54
N GLY A 25 17.66 -2.04 4.29
CA GLY A 25 17.50 -0.91 5.22
C GLY A 25 17.07 0.40 4.55
N GLY A 26 17.23 1.52 5.25
CA GLY A 26 16.84 2.86 4.77
C GLY A 26 17.95 3.60 4.00
N GLY A 27 17.59 4.71 3.36
CA GLY A 27 18.53 5.62 2.69
C GLY A 27 18.82 5.30 1.22
N GLU A 28 19.46 6.24 0.53
CA GLU A 28 19.72 6.19 -0.92
C GLU A 28 20.57 4.97 -1.32
N THR A 29 21.63 4.66 -0.58
CA THR A 29 22.49 3.51 -0.87
C THR A 29 21.69 2.20 -0.87
N ALA A 30 20.83 1.99 0.13
CA ALA A 30 19.95 0.83 0.21
C ALA A 30 18.94 0.81 -0.95
N ALA A 31 18.41 1.98 -1.30
CA ALA A 31 17.45 2.12 -2.39
C ALA A 31 18.05 1.76 -3.74
N LEU A 32 19.26 2.25 -4.04
CA LEU A 32 19.98 1.96 -5.28
C LEU A 32 20.41 0.48 -5.34
N ALA A 33 20.81 -0.10 -4.21
CA ALA A 33 21.10 -1.53 -4.12
C ALA A 33 19.85 -2.37 -4.45
N ARG A 34 18.68 -1.99 -3.92
CA ARG A 34 17.42 -2.67 -4.23
C ARG A 34 16.96 -2.44 -5.67
N LEU A 35 17.16 -1.24 -6.24
CA LEU A 35 16.89 -0.96 -7.65
C LEU A 35 17.75 -1.87 -8.54
N HIS A 36 19.05 -1.95 -8.27
CA HIS A 36 19.98 -2.82 -9.00
C HIS A 36 19.61 -4.29 -8.84
N ASP A 37 19.32 -4.77 -7.63
CA ASP A 37 18.87 -6.14 -7.39
C ASP A 37 17.64 -6.50 -8.23
N TYR A 38 16.61 -5.66 -8.18
CA TYR A 38 15.34 -5.92 -8.84
C TYR A 38 15.42 -5.82 -10.36
N ALA A 39 16.09 -4.78 -10.87
CA ALA A 39 16.13 -4.49 -12.30
C ALA A 39 17.23 -5.27 -13.04
N VAL A 40 18.41 -5.41 -12.44
CA VAL A 40 19.61 -5.95 -13.08
C VAL A 40 19.89 -7.37 -12.59
N ALA A 41 20.15 -7.56 -11.30
CA ALA A 41 20.63 -8.87 -10.83
C ALA A 41 19.60 -10.00 -10.99
N ARG A 42 18.31 -9.68 -10.79
CA ARG A 42 17.22 -10.67 -10.81
C ARG A 42 16.28 -10.55 -12.01
N HIS A 43 16.46 -9.52 -12.84
CA HIS A 43 15.66 -9.28 -14.05
C HIS A 43 14.13 -9.33 -13.80
N LEU A 44 13.65 -8.73 -12.71
CA LEU A 44 12.25 -8.87 -12.26
C LEU A 44 11.27 -7.88 -12.90
N ILE A 45 11.76 -6.86 -13.62
CA ILE A 45 10.89 -5.87 -14.29
C ILE A 45 9.94 -6.56 -15.27
N GLY A 46 10.42 -7.48 -16.09
CA GLY A 46 9.59 -8.17 -17.10
C GLY A 46 8.45 -9.00 -16.50
N ARG A 47 8.60 -9.48 -15.26
CA ARG A 47 7.62 -10.32 -14.54
C ARG A 47 6.65 -9.52 -13.66
N TYR A 48 6.84 -8.20 -13.55
CA TYR A 48 6.12 -7.39 -12.58
C TYR A 48 4.59 -7.48 -12.71
N ASP A 49 4.06 -7.54 -13.95
CA ASP A 49 2.62 -7.66 -14.19
C ASP A 49 2.05 -8.97 -13.62
N ASP A 50 2.77 -10.07 -13.80
CA ASP A 50 2.35 -11.40 -13.34
C ASP A 50 2.42 -11.53 -11.81
N THR A 51 3.35 -10.83 -11.16
CA THR A 51 3.66 -11.05 -9.75
C THR A 51 3.11 -10.00 -8.80
N ARG A 52 2.82 -8.77 -9.25
CA ARG A 52 2.49 -7.62 -8.37
C ARG A 52 1.31 -7.81 -7.40
N ASN A 53 0.45 -8.80 -7.67
CA ASN A 53 -0.71 -9.13 -6.82
C ASN A 53 -0.45 -10.27 -5.83
N GLN A 54 0.74 -10.86 -5.79
CA GLN A 54 1.10 -11.83 -4.75
C GLN A 54 1.30 -11.15 -3.40
N LEU A 55 1.35 -11.95 -2.34
CA LEU A 55 1.29 -11.48 -0.96
C LEU A 55 2.53 -11.84 -0.13
N LEU A 56 3.32 -12.82 -0.56
CA LEU A 56 4.50 -13.31 0.17
C LEU A 56 5.78 -13.15 -0.63
N GLY A 57 6.87 -12.86 0.09
CA GLY A 57 8.21 -12.78 -0.46
C GLY A 57 8.57 -11.41 -1.04
N GLU A 58 9.85 -11.15 -1.14
CA GLU A 58 10.34 -9.84 -1.56
C GLU A 58 10.15 -9.60 -3.07
N ALA A 59 10.21 -10.68 -3.87
CA ALA A 59 10.33 -10.65 -5.33
C ALA A 59 9.06 -10.19 -6.07
N PHE A 60 7.89 -10.31 -5.45
CA PHE A 60 6.64 -10.15 -6.19
C PHE A 60 6.38 -8.72 -6.68
N SER A 61 7.06 -7.75 -6.09
CA SER A 61 6.99 -6.34 -6.49
C SER A 61 8.30 -5.65 -6.15
N THR A 62 8.47 -4.44 -6.65
CA THR A 62 9.71 -3.66 -6.51
C THR A 62 10.10 -3.40 -5.06
N LYS A 63 9.12 -3.20 -4.17
CA LYS A 63 9.30 -2.72 -2.80
C LYS A 63 9.94 -1.33 -2.71
N PHE A 64 9.89 -0.53 -3.78
CA PHE A 64 10.51 0.81 -3.82
C PHE A 64 9.78 1.87 -2.99
N SER A 65 8.56 1.60 -2.53
CA SER A 65 7.64 2.60 -1.99
C SER A 65 8.22 3.39 -0.81
N ALA A 66 8.90 2.75 0.14
CA ALA A 66 9.48 3.43 1.30
C ALA A 66 10.54 4.47 0.91
N TRP A 67 11.41 4.13 -0.05
CA TRP A 67 12.43 5.04 -0.55
C TRP A 67 11.87 6.11 -1.49
N LEU A 68 10.80 5.81 -2.24
CA LEU A 68 10.08 6.80 -3.05
C LEU A 68 9.34 7.83 -2.18
N ALA A 69 8.81 7.41 -1.03
CA ALA A 69 8.07 8.27 -0.11
C ALA A 69 8.97 9.32 0.58
N ASN A 70 10.19 8.93 0.97
CA ASN A 70 11.14 9.84 1.63
C ASN A 70 12.18 10.47 0.69
N GLY A 71 12.13 10.18 -0.61
CA GLY A 71 13.02 10.75 -1.62
C GLY A 71 14.41 10.09 -1.72
N SER A 72 14.69 9.02 -0.96
CA SER A 72 15.93 8.23 -1.11
C SER A 72 16.04 7.58 -2.51
N LEU A 73 14.93 7.42 -3.20
CA LEU A 73 14.87 7.02 -4.60
C LEU A 73 13.92 7.94 -5.36
N SER A 74 14.35 8.46 -6.50
CA SER A 74 13.47 9.28 -7.34
C SER A 74 12.71 8.43 -8.36
N ALA A 75 11.49 8.85 -8.70
CA ALA A 75 10.70 8.21 -9.76
C ALA A 75 11.41 8.23 -11.12
N ARG A 76 12.25 9.25 -11.39
CA ARG A 76 13.06 9.33 -12.63
C ARG A 76 14.17 8.29 -12.68
N GLN A 77 14.82 7.98 -11.55
CA GLN A 77 15.79 6.87 -11.48
C GLN A 77 15.11 5.53 -11.75
N VAL A 78 13.93 5.30 -11.17
CA VAL A 78 13.15 4.10 -11.46
C VAL A 78 12.77 4.05 -12.94
N TRP A 79 12.26 5.15 -13.52
CA TRP A 79 11.90 5.22 -14.93
C TRP A 79 13.08 4.90 -15.86
N ALA A 80 14.24 5.52 -15.60
CA ALA A 80 15.46 5.25 -16.36
C ALA A 80 15.91 3.78 -16.27
N ALA A 81 15.76 3.13 -15.12
CA ALA A 81 16.05 1.71 -14.97
C ALA A 81 15.10 0.83 -15.81
N ILE A 82 13.83 1.23 -15.92
CA ILE A 82 12.87 0.54 -16.79
C ILE A 82 13.22 0.75 -18.27
N ASP A 83 13.61 1.96 -18.67
CA ASP A 83 14.07 2.25 -20.04
C ASP A 83 15.32 1.43 -20.39
N ALA A 84 16.30 1.36 -19.50
CA ALA A 84 17.50 0.53 -19.66
C ALA A 84 17.17 -0.97 -19.75
N TYR A 85 16.19 -1.44 -18.98
CA TYR A 85 15.71 -2.82 -19.06
C TYR A 85 15.07 -3.12 -20.43
N ASP A 86 14.23 -2.22 -20.93
CA ASP A 86 13.59 -2.35 -22.24
C ASP A 86 14.60 -2.35 -23.40
N LEU A 87 15.67 -1.56 -23.31
CA LEU A 87 16.76 -1.56 -24.30
C LEU A 87 17.49 -2.92 -24.39
N THR A 88 17.58 -3.64 -23.28
CA THR A 88 18.36 -4.88 -23.16
C THR A 88 17.52 -6.14 -23.35
N HIS A 89 16.23 -6.11 -23.02
CA HIS A 89 15.35 -7.29 -23.00
C HIS A 89 14.18 -7.21 -24.00
N GLY A 90 14.20 -6.21 -24.88
CA GLY A 90 13.12 -5.94 -25.83
C GLY A 90 12.10 -4.97 -25.26
N ALA A 91 11.73 -3.97 -26.07
CA ALA A 91 10.88 -2.88 -25.63
C ALA A 91 9.48 -3.37 -25.22
N ARG A 92 8.94 -2.77 -24.15
CA ARG A 92 7.52 -2.85 -23.76
C ARG A 92 7.07 -4.23 -23.29
N SER A 93 7.89 -4.90 -22.48
CA SER A 93 7.37 -6.05 -21.71
C SER A 93 6.15 -5.63 -20.90
N LYS A 94 5.18 -6.53 -20.71
CA LYS A 94 3.97 -6.25 -19.91
C LYS A 94 4.32 -5.72 -18.52
N GLY A 95 5.33 -6.33 -17.88
CA GLY A 95 5.83 -5.88 -16.58
C GLY A 95 6.42 -4.46 -16.60
N ALA A 96 7.22 -4.11 -17.60
CA ALA A 96 7.77 -2.76 -17.74
C ALA A 96 6.68 -1.70 -17.99
N MET A 97 5.67 -2.01 -18.80
CA MET A 97 4.53 -1.12 -19.02
C MET A 97 3.69 -0.96 -17.75
N GLN A 98 3.39 -2.07 -17.07
CA GLN A 98 2.62 -2.04 -15.83
C GLN A 98 3.36 -1.24 -14.76
N LEU A 99 4.69 -1.40 -14.61
CA LEU A 99 5.45 -0.65 -13.62
C LEU A 99 5.45 0.86 -13.89
N ARG A 100 5.50 1.27 -15.16
CA ARG A 100 5.31 2.69 -15.55
C ARG A 100 3.93 3.19 -15.17
N LEU A 101 2.88 2.40 -15.39
CA LEU A 101 1.52 2.78 -15.01
C LEU A 101 1.39 3.01 -13.50
N GLU A 102 2.07 2.21 -12.67
CA GLU A 102 2.07 2.41 -11.21
C GLU A 102 2.81 3.68 -10.78
N LEU A 103 3.88 4.06 -11.49
CA LEU A 103 4.53 5.37 -11.29
C LEU A 103 3.61 6.52 -11.71
N LEU A 104 2.84 6.34 -12.79
CA LEU A 104 1.85 7.34 -13.20
C LEU A 104 0.70 7.45 -12.19
N TRP A 105 0.30 6.37 -11.53
CA TRP A 105 -0.64 6.42 -10.40
C TRP A 105 -0.10 7.21 -9.22
N ARG A 106 1.19 7.06 -8.89
CA ARG A 106 1.85 7.91 -7.88
C ARG A 106 1.73 9.39 -8.25
N ASP A 107 2.13 9.75 -9.47
CA ASP A 107 2.10 11.15 -9.91
C ASP A 107 0.66 11.68 -10.00
N TYR A 108 -0.29 10.85 -10.42
CA TYR A 108 -1.72 11.18 -10.40
C TYR A 108 -2.17 11.60 -8.99
N PHE A 109 -1.85 10.81 -7.96
CA PHE A 109 -2.27 11.13 -6.59
C PHE A 109 -1.55 12.38 -6.05
N LEU A 110 -0.27 12.59 -6.38
CA LEU A 110 0.45 13.82 -6.01
C LEU A 110 -0.22 15.07 -6.62
N LEU A 111 -0.54 15.04 -7.91
CA LEU A 111 -1.24 16.13 -8.59
C LEU A 111 -2.67 16.31 -8.08
N LEU A 112 -3.35 15.21 -7.75
CA LEU A 112 -4.68 15.25 -7.15
C LEU A 112 -4.63 15.91 -5.78
N ALA A 113 -3.65 15.58 -4.93
CA ALA A 113 -3.48 16.21 -3.63
C ALA A 113 -3.22 17.71 -3.76
N GLN A 114 -2.37 18.12 -4.71
CA GLN A 114 -2.12 19.53 -5.01
C GLN A 114 -3.40 20.26 -5.44
N ARG A 115 -4.23 19.64 -6.29
CA ARG A 115 -5.50 20.22 -6.77
C ARG A 115 -6.58 20.26 -5.68
N ALA A 116 -6.73 19.19 -4.91
CA ALA A 116 -7.79 19.02 -3.92
C ALA A 116 -7.49 19.78 -2.62
N GLY A 117 -6.21 19.98 -2.29
CA GLY A 117 -5.77 20.56 -1.02
C GLY A 117 -6.41 19.83 0.16
N ARG A 118 -6.94 20.61 1.12
CA ARG A 118 -7.59 20.05 2.32
C ARG A 118 -8.78 19.12 2.04
N ALA A 119 -9.41 19.22 0.86
CA ALA A 119 -10.57 18.39 0.52
C ALA A 119 -10.20 16.90 0.39
N LEU A 120 -8.92 16.58 0.12
CA LEU A 120 -8.44 15.20 0.07
C LEU A 120 -8.65 14.46 1.40
N PHE A 121 -8.51 15.16 2.52
CA PHE A 121 -8.63 14.60 3.88
C PHE A 121 -10.06 14.69 4.44
N GLY A 122 -10.93 15.42 3.74
CA GLY A 122 -12.31 15.68 4.15
C GLY A 122 -13.25 14.51 3.88
N TRP A 123 -14.36 14.48 4.62
CA TRP A 123 -15.43 13.49 4.44
C TRP A 123 -16.06 13.58 3.05
N ALA A 124 -16.36 14.79 2.57
CA ALA A 124 -17.05 15.04 1.32
C ALA A 124 -16.31 14.50 0.09
N GLY A 125 -17.07 14.11 -0.94
CA GLY A 125 -16.53 13.67 -2.22
C GLY A 125 -15.89 14.80 -3.03
N LEU A 126 -14.83 14.50 -3.79
CA LEU A 126 -14.12 15.50 -4.60
C LEU A 126 -14.91 16.02 -5.81
N ARG A 127 -16.03 15.38 -6.13
CA ARG A 127 -16.95 15.77 -7.22
C ARG A 127 -18.37 15.98 -6.72
N GLY A 128 -18.53 16.35 -5.44
CA GLY A 128 -19.85 16.60 -4.85
C GLY A 128 -20.63 15.32 -4.52
N GLN A 129 -19.97 14.15 -4.51
CA GLN A 129 -20.60 12.92 -4.03
C GLN A 129 -20.93 13.07 -2.54
N VAL A 130 -22.13 12.61 -2.16
CA VAL A 130 -22.56 12.50 -0.77
C VAL A 130 -22.08 11.15 -0.24
N PRO A 131 -21.16 11.12 0.73
CA PRO A 131 -20.69 9.86 1.29
C PRO A 131 -21.81 9.07 1.99
N LYS A 132 -21.76 7.74 1.93
CA LYS A 132 -22.70 6.86 2.64
C LYS A 132 -22.58 7.04 4.17
N PRO A 133 -23.67 6.89 4.95
CA PRO A 133 -23.60 6.92 6.42
C PRO A 133 -22.59 5.89 6.96
N VAL A 134 -21.94 6.22 8.08
CA VAL A 134 -20.92 5.38 8.75
C VAL A 134 -21.19 5.30 10.25
N ALA A 135 -20.87 4.15 10.85
CA ALA A 135 -21.14 3.89 12.26
C ALA A 135 -20.21 4.64 13.23
N ARG A 136 -18.89 4.64 12.98
CA ARG A 136 -17.85 5.12 13.91
C ARG A 136 -17.83 4.35 15.23
N ASP A 137 -17.91 3.02 15.13
CA ASP A 137 -17.79 2.12 16.25
C ASP A 137 -16.31 1.86 16.56
N ARG A 138 -15.86 2.37 17.71
CA ARG A 138 -14.46 2.26 18.12
C ARG A 138 -14.03 0.82 18.37
N ALA A 139 -14.89 -0.02 18.94
CA ALA A 139 -14.54 -1.41 19.25
C ALA A 139 -14.40 -2.25 17.97
N VAL A 140 -15.27 -2.01 16.99
CA VAL A 140 -15.17 -2.62 15.65
C VAL A 140 -13.88 -2.19 14.95
N PHE A 141 -13.58 -0.89 14.97
CA PHE A 141 -12.33 -0.38 14.39
C PHE A 141 -11.08 -0.94 15.08
N ASP A 142 -11.05 -0.98 16.42
CA ASP A 142 -9.90 -1.51 17.15
C ASP A 142 -9.70 -3.01 16.87
N SER A 143 -10.78 -3.76 16.64
CA SER A 143 -10.72 -5.15 16.21
C SER A 143 -10.15 -5.29 14.79
N TRP A 144 -10.53 -4.40 13.86
CA TRP A 144 -9.92 -4.34 12.53
C TRP A 144 -8.44 -3.96 12.58
N ALA A 145 -8.10 -2.89 13.31
CA ALA A 145 -6.73 -2.39 13.45
C ALA A 145 -5.78 -3.45 14.03
N ALA A 146 -6.28 -4.27 14.96
CA ALA A 146 -5.52 -5.36 15.58
C ALA A 146 -5.58 -6.70 14.82
N GLY A 147 -6.28 -6.79 13.68
CA GLY A 147 -6.46 -8.05 12.94
C GLY A 147 -7.19 -9.13 13.75
N ARG A 148 -8.34 -8.79 14.33
CA ARG A 148 -9.24 -9.68 15.08
C ARG A 148 -10.69 -9.55 14.62
N THR A 149 -10.89 -9.37 13.32
CA THR A 149 -12.22 -9.24 12.70
C THR A 149 -12.95 -10.58 12.60
N GLY A 150 -12.22 -11.70 12.66
CA GLY A 150 -12.75 -13.02 12.36
C GLY A 150 -12.65 -13.38 10.87
N ASN A 151 -12.33 -12.42 10.00
CA ASN A 151 -11.96 -12.68 8.62
C ASN A 151 -10.45 -12.92 8.52
N ALA A 152 -10.06 -14.18 8.36
CA ALA A 152 -8.65 -14.58 8.40
C ALA A 152 -7.75 -13.89 7.34
N PHE A 153 -8.30 -13.50 6.18
CA PHE A 153 -7.53 -12.80 5.15
C PHE A 153 -7.28 -11.33 5.51
N VAL A 154 -8.30 -10.66 6.06
CA VAL A 154 -8.16 -9.29 6.58
C VAL A 154 -7.21 -9.28 7.77
N ASP A 155 -7.42 -10.20 8.71
CA ASP A 155 -6.64 -10.30 9.94
C ASP A 155 -5.16 -10.54 9.65
N ALA A 156 -4.83 -11.43 8.70
CA ALA A 156 -3.45 -11.66 8.25
C ALA A 156 -2.79 -10.39 7.70
N ASN A 157 -3.49 -9.62 6.87
CA ASN A 157 -2.98 -8.36 6.34
C ASN A 157 -2.76 -7.31 7.44
N MET A 158 -3.72 -7.15 8.34
CA MET A 158 -3.61 -6.18 9.43
C MET A 158 -2.46 -6.54 10.40
N ARG A 159 -2.20 -7.83 10.62
CA ARG A 159 -1.06 -8.31 11.41
C ARG A 159 0.28 -8.13 10.68
N GLU A 160 0.34 -8.36 9.36
CA GLU A 160 1.54 -8.03 8.57
C GLU A 160 1.88 -6.54 8.70
N LEU A 161 0.88 -5.67 8.57
CA LEU A 161 1.05 -4.23 8.72
C LEU A 161 1.60 -3.87 10.11
N ALA A 162 0.97 -4.37 11.18
CA ALA A 162 1.39 -4.07 12.54
C ALA A 162 2.81 -4.59 12.86
N ALA A 163 3.17 -5.75 12.31
CA ALA A 163 4.48 -6.36 12.57
C ALA A 163 5.61 -5.75 11.73
N THR A 164 5.32 -5.24 10.53
CA THR A 164 6.36 -4.88 9.55
C THR A 164 6.30 -3.46 9.03
N GLY A 165 5.21 -2.73 9.29
CA GLY A 165 4.93 -1.44 8.67
C GLY A 165 4.74 -1.49 7.15
N PHE A 166 4.54 -2.69 6.58
CA PHE A 166 4.30 -2.89 5.15
C PHE A 166 3.06 -3.76 4.94
N MET A 167 2.38 -3.53 3.82
CA MET A 167 1.30 -4.39 3.36
C MET A 167 1.31 -4.39 1.83
N SER A 168 1.12 -5.55 1.21
CA SER A 168 0.98 -5.65 -0.25
C SER A 168 -0.14 -4.74 -0.77
N ASN A 169 -0.03 -4.21 -2.01
CA ASN A 169 -1.09 -3.39 -2.60
C ASN A 169 -2.44 -4.12 -2.61
N ARG A 170 -2.42 -5.42 -2.93
CA ARG A 170 -3.62 -6.29 -2.91
C ARG A 170 -4.22 -6.35 -1.50
N GLY A 171 -3.39 -6.46 -0.48
CA GLY A 171 -3.79 -6.38 0.93
C GLY A 171 -4.46 -5.06 1.27
N ARG A 172 -3.79 -3.95 0.95
CA ARG A 172 -4.27 -2.58 1.26
C ARG A 172 -5.67 -2.33 0.68
N GLN A 173 -5.89 -2.75 -0.57
CA GLN A 173 -7.20 -2.66 -1.22
C GLN A 173 -8.28 -3.44 -0.46
N ASN A 174 -7.98 -4.68 -0.07
CA ASN A 174 -8.94 -5.56 0.61
C ASN A 174 -9.29 -5.06 2.02
N VAL A 175 -8.29 -4.72 2.83
CA VAL A 175 -8.56 -4.29 4.22
C VAL A 175 -9.26 -2.94 4.28
N ALA A 176 -8.96 -2.03 3.34
CA ALA A 176 -9.66 -0.76 3.20
C ALA A 176 -11.11 -0.98 2.77
N SER A 177 -11.32 -1.82 1.75
CA SER A 177 -12.66 -2.16 1.28
C SER A 177 -13.49 -2.80 2.39
N TYR A 178 -12.92 -3.74 3.14
CA TYR A 178 -13.59 -4.40 4.26
C TYR A 178 -14.01 -3.42 5.37
N LEU A 179 -13.12 -2.50 5.76
CA LEU A 179 -13.43 -1.48 6.75
C LEU A 179 -14.62 -0.59 6.33
N ILE A 180 -14.67 -0.25 5.04
CA ILE A 180 -15.65 0.70 4.49
C ILE A 180 -16.99 0.02 4.22
N HIS A 181 -16.96 -1.15 3.59
CA HIS A 181 -18.14 -1.76 2.96
C HIS A 181 -18.72 -2.92 3.77
N ASP A 182 -17.90 -3.67 4.50
CA ASP A 182 -18.36 -4.76 5.36
C ASP A 182 -18.60 -4.29 6.80
N LEU A 183 -17.69 -3.47 7.33
CA LEU A 183 -17.78 -2.95 8.70
C LEU A 183 -18.47 -1.59 8.81
N HIS A 184 -18.76 -0.94 7.67
CA HIS A 184 -19.43 0.38 7.59
C HIS A 184 -18.80 1.47 8.46
N GLN A 185 -17.46 1.47 8.57
CA GLN A 185 -16.70 2.43 9.36
C GLN A 185 -16.25 3.65 8.54
N ASP A 186 -15.89 4.71 9.25
CA ASP A 186 -15.35 5.92 8.66
C ASP A 186 -13.96 5.65 8.06
N TRP A 187 -13.84 5.69 6.74
CA TRP A 187 -12.60 5.39 6.02
C TRP A 187 -11.39 6.21 6.50
N ARG A 188 -11.63 7.40 7.05
CA ARG A 188 -10.57 8.29 7.55
C ARG A 188 -9.85 7.69 8.76
N TRP A 189 -10.51 6.84 9.55
CA TRP A 189 -9.86 6.11 10.64
C TRP A 189 -8.85 5.11 10.09
N GLY A 190 -9.20 4.40 9.02
CA GLY A 190 -8.29 3.51 8.32
C GLY A 190 -7.12 4.26 7.67
N ALA A 191 -7.40 5.40 7.03
CA ALA A 191 -6.36 6.26 6.46
C ALA A 191 -5.35 6.76 7.51
N ALA A 192 -5.84 7.22 8.66
CA ALA A 192 -5.00 7.66 9.77
C ALA A 192 -4.22 6.50 10.41
N TRP A 193 -4.81 5.30 10.49
CA TRP A 193 -4.10 4.11 10.96
C TRP A 193 -2.95 3.74 10.02
N PHE A 194 -3.19 3.79 8.71
CA PHE A 194 -2.15 3.56 7.71
C PHE A 194 -1.06 4.62 7.78
N GLU A 195 -1.39 5.88 8.05
CA GLU A 195 -0.42 6.94 8.31
C GLU A 195 0.47 6.66 9.52
N HIS A 196 -0.10 6.08 10.58
CA HIS A 196 0.67 5.71 11.75
C HIS A 196 1.57 4.48 11.55
N GLN A 197 1.14 3.51 10.72
CA GLN A 197 1.80 2.20 10.61
C GLN A 197 2.75 2.08 9.42
N LEU A 198 2.45 2.72 8.28
CA LEU A 198 3.17 2.45 7.04
C LEU A 198 4.56 3.09 7.02
N VAL A 199 5.58 2.26 6.78
CA VAL A 199 6.95 2.72 6.50
C VAL A 199 7.04 3.51 5.19
N ASP A 200 6.10 3.30 4.29
CA ASP A 200 6.00 3.97 2.99
C ASP A 200 4.85 4.97 2.93
N HIS A 201 4.48 5.54 4.08
CA HIS A 201 3.44 6.56 4.12
C HIS A 201 3.82 7.76 3.25
N ASP A 202 2.91 8.09 2.34
CA ASP A 202 2.86 9.35 1.61
C ASP A 202 1.42 9.87 1.72
N PRO A 203 1.19 11.13 2.14
CA PRO A 203 -0.14 11.63 2.41
C PRO A 203 -1.02 11.68 1.14
N ALA A 204 -0.44 12.00 -0.02
CA ALA A 204 -1.19 12.06 -1.27
C ALA A 204 -1.62 10.65 -1.71
N LEU A 205 -0.70 9.69 -1.66
CA LEU A 205 -0.95 8.32 -2.09
C LEU A 205 -1.88 7.59 -1.11
N ASN A 206 -1.63 7.71 0.19
CA ASN A 206 -2.44 7.05 1.22
C ASN A 206 -3.87 7.57 1.20
N TRP A 207 -4.06 8.87 1.44
CA TRP A 207 -5.40 9.46 1.53
C TRP A 207 -6.12 9.44 0.18
N GLY A 208 -5.39 9.59 -0.93
CA GLY A 208 -5.93 9.45 -2.28
C GLY A 208 -6.49 8.06 -2.56
N ASN A 209 -5.75 6.99 -2.24
CA ASN A 209 -6.24 5.61 -2.43
C ASN A 209 -7.41 5.29 -1.50
N TRP A 210 -7.35 5.69 -0.23
CA TRP A 210 -8.47 5.49 0.71
C TRP A 210 -9.75 6.18 0.22
N LYS A 211 -9.62 7.42 -0.25
CA LYS A 211 -10.74 8.19 -0.80
C LYS A 211 -11.27 7.59 -2.11
N TYR A 212 -10.39 7.03 -2.95
CA TYR A 212 -10.77 6.27 -4.15
C TYR A 212 -11.60 5.03 -3.78
N ILE A 213 -11.16 4.21 -2.82
CA ILE A 213 -11.86 3.00 -2.38
C ILE A 213 -13.18 3.32 -1.67
N ALA A 214 -13.23 4.45 -0.95
CA ALA A 214 -14.45 4.96 -0.33
C ALA A 214 -15.50 5.47 -1.33
N GLY A 215 -15.19 5.51 -2.65
CA GLY A 215 -16.09 6.06 -3.67
C GLY A 215 -16.28 7.57 -3.56
N THR A 216 -15.40 8.27 -2.83
CA THR A 216 -15.46 9.73 -2.62
C THR A 216 -14.31 10.47 -3.31
N GLY A 217 -13.60 9.78 -4.21
CA GLY A 217 -12.54 10.32 -5.05
C GLY A 217 -13.06 11.01 -6.31
N THR A 218 -12.24 10.96 -7.35
CA THR A 218 -12.53 11.51 -8.69
C THR A 218 -13.34 10.55 -9.56
N ASP A 219 -13.22 9.26 -9.32
CA ASP A 219 -14.05 8.21 -9.91
C ASP A 219 -15.33 8.04 -9.07
N VAL A 220 -16.44 7.73 -9.75
CA VAL A 220 -17.77 7.53 -9.16
C VAL A 220 -18.11 6.04 -9.00
N ARG A 221 -17.22 5.14 -9.39
CA ARG A 221 -17.42 3.69 -9.26
C ARG A 221 -17.35 3.25 -7.80
N ASP A 222 -18.31 2.40 -7.42
CA ASP A 222 -18.23 1.66 -6.16
C ASP A 222 -17.18 0.55 -6.31
N THR A 223 -16.10 0.64 -5.53
CA THR A 223 -14.93 -0.25 -5.61
C THR A 223 -14.90 -1.21 -4.43
N ALA A 224 -16.08 -1.71 -4.03
CA ALA A 224 -16.21 -2.77 -3.04
C ALA A 224 -15.56 -4.07 -3.56
N PHE A 225 -14.73 -4.69 -2.73
CA PHE A 225 -14.08 -5.96 -2.99
C PHE A 225 -14.79 -7.04 -2.19
N ASP A 226 -15.19 -8.13 -2.86
CA ASP A 226 -15.56 -9.36 -2.17
C ASP A 226 -14.29 -10.02 -1.62
N VAL A 227 -14.02 -9.80 -0.33
CA VAL A 227 -12.82 -10.29 0.34
C VAL A 227 -12.70 -11.81 0.29
N ALA A 228 -13.82 -12.55 0.31
CA ALA A 228 -13.80 -14.00 0.23
C ALA A 228 -13.35 -14.47 -1.16
N GLN A 229 -13.82 -13.81 -2.24
CA GLN A 229 -13.33 -14.08 -3.60
C GLN A 229 -11.86 -13.69 -3.76
N GLN A 230 -11.43 -12.58 -3.15
CA GLN A 230 -10.04 -12.13 -3.20
C GLN A 230 -9.11 -13.13 -2.49
N ALA A 231 -9.50 -13.63 -1.31
CA ALA A 231 -8.75 -14.66 -0.60
C ALA A 231 -8.62 -15.93 -1.45
N LYS A 232 -9.72 -16.41 -2.06
CA LYS A 232 -9.68 -17.57 -2.96
C LYS A 232 -8.76 -17.36 -4.17
N ARG A 233 -8.72 -16.15 -4.73
CA ARG A 233 -7.93 -15.83 -5.92
C ARG A 233 -6.44 -15.65 -5.63
N TYR A 234 -6.11 -14.93 -4.56
CA TYR A 234 -4.73 -14.48 -4.28
C TYR A 234 -4.03 -15.26 -3.17
N ASP A 235 -4.77 -16.04 -2.37
CA ASP A 235 -4.23 -17.00 -1.41
C ASP A 235 -4.99 -18.35 -1.48
N PRO A 236 -5.08 -19.01 -2.65
CA PRO A 236 -5.89 -20.21 -2.85
C PRO A 236 -5.50 -21.37 -1.92
N GLN A 237 -4.24 -21.40 -1.49
CA GLN A 237 -3.71 -22.43 -0.62
C GLN A 237 -3.66 -22.00 0.86
N GLY A 238 -4.13 -20.79 1.21
CA GLY A 238 -4.09 -20.25 2.56
C GLY A 238 -2.68 -20.05 3.12
N LYS A 239 -1.66 -19.94 2.26
CA LYS A 239 -0.25 -19.83 2.66
C LYS A 239 -0.02 -18.49 3.34
N TYR A 240 -0.50 -17.40 2.74
CA TYR A 240 -0.35 -16.06 3.30
C TYR A 240 -1.05 -15.95 4.66
N VAL A 241 -2.29 -16.43 4.75
CA VAL A 241 -3.03 -16.44 6.01
C VAL A 241 -2.28 -17.23 7.07
N ARG A 242 -1.78 -18.44 6.78
CA ARG A 242 -1.03 -19.25 7.76
C ARG A 242 0.25 -18.57 8.24
N THR A 243 0.94 -17.83 7.38
CA THR A 243 2.15 -17.08 7.75
C THR A 243 1.86 -15.99 8.79
N TRP A 244 0.72 -15.31 8.68
CA TRP A 244 0.33 -14.16 9.52
C TRP A 244 -0.82 -14.48 10.49
N ARG A 245 -0.93 -15.74 10.93
CA ARG A 245 -1.86 -16.15 11.98
C ARG A 245 -1.51 -15.58 13.36
#